data_AF-A0AAE6ZIT5-F1
#
_entry.id   AF-A0AAE6ZIT5-F1
#
_cell.length_a   1.000
_cell.length_b   1.000
_cell.length_c   1.000
_cell.angle_alpha   90.00
_cell.angle_beta   90.00
_cell.angle_gamma   90.00
#
_symmetry.space_group_name_H-M   'P 1'
#
loop_
_entity.id
_entity.type
_entity.pdbx_description
1 polymer ?
#
loop_
_entity_poly.entity_id
_entity_poly.type
_entity_poly.pdbx_seq_one_letter_code
_entity_poly.pdbx_strand_id
1 'polypeptide(L)'
;MTFQHLSALRSYPNPIPNEVYHLLGYHTPGDGGGGDFYWDSAATGGDNTGMVFQSTQSSTGRWKRLYSDPVNARWFGAKGDGTTDDTLALQAALNFVANSGKSRTLLIPDGVYNITSQLFVLDQTHITGSVNYKTIIKKTTNTAANYPSPRPEDMYNVDAIMCIVQPSYGLYAYQNNIENIRLKGEAPNKNQYGLYYPRTNHTRLTKVEVENCINGFYTKDSWQCEHIALVAARCDHGFVFAPTTPQSGAGTSCTFVRCWASGCRLSGYNIRNLYYTSFSDCACDKLNNNSYSTDGIIPTAYSFEGCDGITMMSCGVESGICQAIHLKDTKAFSLTGSFHSFPPISTVFNDTTAGLLKFENSVAAFSGYLLYTESLQGTNMSNIYATTSQVSFTNSIYSLPYGKTFVDNDSTIIDLGGTSSHLYNPTTTPVVNMTAAVISKHIRVPDLGAKGLAYISMPAKAVIRGIRFSALNTTNTSSFKIMVGYNATDKNSYYGVVNWPFPTDQYVQLAVSPGKSRKPATLSNGEGWVLFVSTDPSQLAAGAGLVFEVEYVIEN
;
A
#
# COMPACT_ATOMS: atom_id res chain seq x y z
N MET A 1 -28.99 -4.71 -47.06
CA MET A 1 -27.80 -5.11 -47.87
C MET A 1 -26.59 -5.35 -46.95
N THR A 2 -25.63 -6.20 -47.33
CA THR A 2 -24.51 -6.59 -46.46
C THR A 2 -23.15 -6.28 -47.10
N PHE A 3 -22.23 -5.71 -46.31
CA PHE A 3 -20.86 -5.36 -46.71
C PHE A 3 -19.83 -6.09 -45.84
N GLN A 4 -18.74 -6.53 -46.45
CA GLN A 4 -17.69 -7.29 -45.78
C GLN A 4 -16.79 -6.41 -44.89
N HIS A 5 -16.49 -5.18 -45.33
CA HIS A 5 -15.59 -4.25 -44.66
C HIS A 5 -15.94 -2.78 -44.97
N LEU A 6 -15.42 -1.84 -44.17
CA LEU A 6 -15.84 -0.43 -44.19
C LEU A 6 -15.66 0.25 -45.56
N SER A 7 -14.55 -0.02 -46.28
CA SER A 7 -14.32 0.60 -47.58
C SER A 7 -15.38 0.23 -48.64
N ALA A 8 -15.97 -0.96 -48.56
CA ALA A 8 -17.08 -1.37 -49.42
C ALA A 8 -18.37 -0.59 -49.09
N LEU A 9 -18.67 -0.40 -47.79
CA LEU A 9 -19.81 0.41 -47.36
C LEU A 9 -19.66 1.87 -47.81
N ARG A 10 -18.46 2.47 -47.61
CA ARG A 10 -18.16 3.86 -47.99
C ARG A 10 -18.29 4.12 -49.48
N SER A 11 -17.96 3.13 -50.32
CA SER A 11 -17.94 3.28 -51.77
C SER A 11 -19.25 2.89 -52.46
N TYR A 12 -20.28 2.49 -51.72
CA TYR A 12 -21.55 2.09 -52.30
C TYR A 12 -22.26 3.26 -53.01
N PRO A 13 -22.57 3.15 -54.32
CA PRO A 13 -23.00 4.29 -55.14
C PRO A 13 -24.46 4.69 -54.97
N ASN A 14 -25.34 3.76 -54.57
CA ASN A 14 -26.79 4.00 -54.62
C ASN A 14 -27.48 3.70 -53.28
N PRO A 15 -27.07 4.32 -52.16
CA PRO A 15 -27.72 4.12 -50.87
C PRO A 15 -29.13 4.75 -50.84
N ILE A 16 -30.11 4.01 -50.33
CA ILE A 16 -31.49 4.44 -50.18
C ILE A 16 -31.65 5.12 -48.81
N PRO A 17 -32.22 6.34 -48.73
CA PRO A 17 -32.44 7.04 -47.46
C PRO A 17 -33.20 6.21 -46.43
N ASN A 18 -32.71 6.20 -45.20
CA ASN A 18 -33.25 5.48 -44.03
C ASN A 18 -33.25 3.95 -44.13
N GLU A 19 -32.71 3.36 -45.21
CA GLU A 19 -32.53 1.90 -45.28
C GLU A 19 -31.37 1.47 -44.38
N VAL A 20 -31.48 0.26 -43.80
CA VAL A 20 -30.47 -0.36 -42.94
C VAL A 20 -29.56 -1.29 -43.74
N TYR A 21 -28.27 -1.16 -43.48
CA TYR A 21 -27.18 -1.90 -44.12
C TYR A 21 -26.32 -2.55 -43.04
N HIS A 22 -25.90 -3.79 -43.30
CA HIS A 22 -25.16 -4.62 -42.36
C HIS A 22 -23.67 -4.62 -42.73
N LEU A 23 -22.80 -4.27 -41.80
CA LEU A 23 -21.36 -4.33 -41.94
C LEU A 23 -20.82 -5.52 -41.15
N LEU A 24 -20.11 -6.45 -41.79
CA LEU A 24 -19.60 -7.65 -41.13
C LEU A 24 -18.33 -7.41 -40.30
N GLY A 25 -17.59 -6.33 -40.60
CA GLY A 25 -16.38 -5.95 -39.89
C GLY A 25 -15.88 -4.57 -40.30
N TYR A 26 -15.02 -3.96 -39.49
CA TYR A 26 -14.41 -2.67 -39.85
C TYR A 26 -13.36 -2.85 -40.95
N HIS A 27 -12.41 -3.76 -40.72
CA HIS A 27 -11.34 -4.16 -41.61
C HIS A 27 -11.67 -5.45 -42.36
N THR A 28 -12.15 -6.47 -41.63
CA THR A 28 -12.47 -7.80 -42.18
C THR A 28 -13.67 -8.41 -41.49
N PRO A 29 -14.47 -9.25 -42.17
CA PRO A 29 -15.63 -9.90 -41.56
C PRO A 29 -15.29 -10.59 -40.24
N GLY A 30 -16.09 -10.34 -39.20
CA GLY A 30 -15.91 -10.97 -37.89
C GLY A 30 -14.86 -10.31 -36.98
N ASP A 31 -14.24 -9.20 -37.38
CA ASP A 31 -13.29 -8.48 -36.51
C ASP A 31 -13.94 -7.77 -35.32
N GLY A 32 -15.27 -7.75 -35.23
CA GLY A 32 -16.02 -7.10 -34.15
C GLY A 32 -16.23 -5.59 -34.34
N GLY A 33 -15.71 -5.02 -35.43
CA GLY A 33 -15.89 -3.63 -35.83
C GLY A 33 -17.15 -3.37 -36.69
N GLY A 34 -17.84 -4.44 -37.09
CA GLY A 34 -19.09 -4.42 -37.86
C GLY A 34 -20.30 -3.90 -37.08
N GLY A 35 -21.48 -3.99 -37.69
CA GLY A 35 -22.76 -3.56 -37.11
C GLY A 35 -23.71 -3.00 -38.16
N ASP A 36 -24.86 -2.51 -37.70
CA ASP A 36 -25.91 -1.97 -38.56
C ASP A 36 -25.79 -0.47 -38.74
N PHE A 37 -26.04 0.02 -39.95
CA PHE A 37 -25.97 1.42 -40.31
C PHE A 37 -27.20 1.81 -41.11
N TYR A 38 -27.75 2.99 -40.84
CA TYR A 38 -28.71 3.60 -41.75
C TYR A 38 -28.07 4.71 -42.57
N TRP A 39 -28.59 4.92 -43.79
CA TRP A 39 -28.16 6.00 -44.66
C TRP A 39 -28.97 7.28 -44.41
N ASP A 40 -28.29 8.35 -44.01
CA ASP A 40 -28.86 9.69 -43.93
C ASP A 40 -28.30 10.53 -45.08
N SER A 41 -29.06 10.69 -46.16
CA SER A 41 -28.63 11.37 -47.38
C SER A 41 -28.40 12.88 -47.23
N ALA A 42 -29.00 13.50 -46.21
CA ALA A 42 -28.91 14.94 -45.98
C ALA A 42 -27.75 15.32 -45.04
N ALA A 43 -27.23 14.36 -44.27
CA ALA A 43 -26.20 14.63 -43.28
C ALA A 43 -24.87 15.11 -43.90
N THR A 44 -24.30 16.15 -43.29
CA THR A 44 -23.02 16.76 -43.69
C THR A 44 -21.97 16.73 -42.59
N GLY A 45 -22.30 16.24 -41.39
CA GLY A 45 -21.37 16.15 -40.25
C GLY A 45 -20.09 15.38 -40.57
N GLY A 46 -19.00 15.65 -39.86
CA GLY A 46 -17.72 14.99 -40.13
C GLY A 46 -17.77 13.46 -39.95
N ASP A 47 -16.89 12.76 -40.66
CA ASP A 47 -16.57 11.37 -40.37
C ASP A 47 -15.86 11.29 -39.01
N ASN A 48 -16.35 10.45 -38.11
CA ASN A 48 -15.74 10.28 -36.79
C ASN A 48 -15.11 8.89 -36.62
N THR A 49 -14.87 8.20 -37.73
CA THR A 49 -14.14 6.93 -37.81
C THR A 49 -14.77 5.75 -37.08
N GLY A 50 -15.98 5.86 -36.53
CA GLY A 50 -16.66 4.68 -35.99
C GLY A 50 -18.19 4.71 -35.92
N MET A 51 -18.77 5.89 -35.64
CA MET A 51 -20.21 6.05 -35.44
C MET A 51 -20.90 6.70 -36.65
N VAL A 52 -20.14 7.52 -37.38
CA VAL A 52 -20.57 8.23 -38.57
C VAL A 52 -19.47 8.10 -39.62
N PHE A 53 -19.82 7.52 -40.77
CA PHE A 53 -18.90 7.41 -41.92
C PHE A 53 -19.41 8.23 -43.10
N GLN A 54 -18.50 8.98 -43.72
CA GLN A 54 -18.79 9.70 -44.95
C GLN A 54 -18.71 8.75 -46.16
N SER A 55 -19.67 8.88 -47.09
CA SER A 55 -19.59 8.21 -48.39
C SER A 55 -18.44 8.77 -49.21
N THR A 56 -17.74 7.92 -49.94
CA THR A 56 -16.73 8.36 -50.91
C THR A 56 -17.34 8.76 -52.25
N GLN A 57 -18.65 8.57 -52.43
CA GLN A 57 -19.39 8.84 -53.67
C GLN A 57 -20.07 10.21 -53.66
N SER A 58 -20.14 10.88 -52.50
CA SER A 58 -20.79 12.19 -52.36
C SER A 58 -20.19 13.01 -51.21
N SER A 59 -20.25 14.33 -51.33
CA SER A 59 -19.91 15.25 -50.23
C SER A 59 -20.99 15.28 -49.14
N THR A 60 -22.24 14.99 -49.51
CA THR A 60 -23.39 14.83 -48.60
C THR A 60 -23.71 13.35 -48.37
N GLY A 61 -24.33 13.07 -47.25
CA GLY A 61 -24.81 11.75 -46.90
C GLY A 61 -23.86 11.00 -45.97
N ARG A 62 -24.41 10.38 -44.91
CA ARG A 62 -23.65 9.67 -43.89
C ARG A 62 -24.23 8.31 -43.56
N TRP A 63 -23.35 7.34 -43.39
CA TRP A 63 -23.66 6.07 -42.74
C TRP A 63 -23.63 6.31 -41.24
N LYS A 64 -24.78 6.19 -40.58
CA LYS A 64 -24.91 6.38 -39.14
C LYS A 64 -25.15 5.04 -38.46
N ARG A 65 -24.28 4.70 -37.52
CA ARG A 65 -24.34 3.44 -36.79
C ARG A 65 -25.60 3.39 -35.92
N LEU A 66 -26.33 2.29 -36.02
CA LEU A 66 -27.36 1.90 -35.06
C LEU A 66 -26.67 1.12 -33.94
N TYR A 67 -26.79 1.59 -32.70
CA TYR A 67 -26.13 0.98 -31.56
C TYR A 67 -26.87 1.22 -30.26
N SER A 68 -26.63 0.31 -29.31
CA SER A 68 -26.84 0.50 -27.88
C SER A 68 -25.48 0.55 -27.18
N ASP A 69 -25.44 1.16 -26.00
CA ASP A 69 -24.24 1.16 -25.16
C ASP A 69 -23.91 -0.25 -24.64
N PRO A 70 -22.63 -0.54 -24.31
CA PRO A 70 -21.46 0.35 -24.40
C PRO A 70 -20.93 0.52 -25.83
N VAL A 71 -20.21 1.63 -26.08
CA VAL A 71 -19.49 1.86 -27.34
C VAL A 71 -18.29 0.93 -27.42
N ASN A 72 -18.04 0.31 -28.57
CA ASN A 72 -16.94 -0.64 -28.74
C ASN A 72 -15.72 0.00 -29.45
N ALA A 73 -14.52 -0.14 -28.88
CA ALA A 73 -13.28 0.33 -29.48
C ALA A 73 -13.04 -0.18 -30.91
N ARG A 74 -13.43 -1.43 -31.21
CA ARG A 74 -13.27 -2.03 -32.54
C ARG A 74 -14.14 -1.34 -33.60
N TRP A 75 -15.20 -0.63 -33.21
CA TRP A 75 -15.99 0.18 -34.14
C TRP A 75 -15.21 1.36 -34.71
N PHE A 76 -14.15 1.80 -34.03
CA PHE A 76 -13.24 2.88 -34.45
C PHE A 76 -12.01 2.34 -35.19
N GLY A 77 -12.00 1.05 -35.51
CA GLY A 77 -10.91 0.40 -36.22
C GLY A 77 -9.76 -0.10 -35.33
N ALA A 78 -9.90 -0.07 -34.01
CA ALA A 78 -8.91 -0.70 -33.13
C ALA A 78 -8.91 -2.22 -33.35
N LYS A 79 -7.73 -2.82 -33.52
CA LYS A 79 -7.59 -4.26 -33.82
C LYS A 79 -7.28 -5.09 -32.59
N GLY A 80 -6.39 -4.64 -31.71
CA GLY A 80 -5.96 -5.42 -30.55
C GLY A 80 -5.19 -6.69 -30.93
N ASP A 81 -4.50 -6.69 -32.07
CA ASP A 81 -3.81 -7.85 -32.64
C ASP A 81 -2.35 -8.00 -32.18
N GLY A 82 -1.86 -7.09 -31.32
CA GLY A 82 -0.49 -7.07 -30.80
C GLY A 82 0.56 -6.52 -31.76
N THR A 83 0.16 -6.01 -32.93
CA THR A 83 1.08 -5.49 -33.96
C THR A 83 0.66 -4.12 -34.50
N THR A 84 -0.63 -3.90 -34.69
CA THR A 84 -1.20 -2.64 -35.18
C THR A 84 -1.08 -1.55 -34.12
N ASP A 85 -0.71 -0.34 -34.54
CA ASP A 85 -0.79 0.84 -33.68
C ASP A 85 -2.25 1.30 -33.57
N ASP A 86 -2.86 1.01 -32.42
CA ASP A 86 -4.26 1.29 -32.11
C ASP A 86 -4.48 2.67 -31.46
N THR A 87 -3.43 3.49 -31.33
CA THR A 87 -3.46 4.79 -30.62
C THR A 87 -4.60 5.68 -31.09
N LEU A 88 -4.70 5.94 -32.40
CA LEU A 88 -5.69 6.87 -32.95
C LEU A 88 -7.12 6.32 -32.83
N ALA A 89 -7.30 5.02 -33.04
CA ALA A 89 -8.60 4.37 -32.95
C ALA A 89 -9.13 4.38 -31.52
N LEU A 90 -8.28 4.05 -30.54
CA LEU A 90 -8.63 4.10 -29.12
C LEU A 90 -8.91 5.53 -28.66
N GLN A 91 -8.09 6.50 -29.06
CA GLN A 91 -8.33 7.90 -28.70
C GLN A 91 -9.62 8.44 -29.32
N ALA A 92 -9.94 8.08 -30.57
CA ALA A 92 -11.20 8.47 -31.21
C ALA A 92 -12.41 7.89 -30.46
N ALA A 93 -12.33 6.64 -30.02
CA ALA A 93 -13.38 6.00 -29.23
C ALA A 93 -13.57 6.68 -27.86
N LEU A 94 -12.47 6.99 -27.16
CA LEU A 94 -12.49 7.73 -25.89
C LEU A 94 -13.10 9.13 -26.05
N ASN A 95 -12.69 9.85 -27.09
CA ASN A 95 -13.23 11.18 -27.40
C ASN A 95 -14.73 11.11 -27.70
N PHE A 96 -15.19 10.07 -28.41
CA PHE A 96 -16.61 9.90 -28.70
C PHE A 96 -17.43 9.68 -27.42
N VAL A 97 -17.04 8.73 -26.56
CA VAL A 97 -17.82 8.43 -25.34
C VAL A 97 -17.86 9.61 -24.38
N ALA A 98 -16.75 10.34 -24.23
CA ALA A 98 -16.67 11.50 -23.36
C ALA A 98 -17.61 12.64 -23.78
N ASN A 99 -17.81 12.80 -25.09
CA ASN A 99 -18.69 13.83 -25.66
C ASN A 99 -20.09 13.30 -26.01
N SER A 100 -20.36 12.02 -25.74
CA SER A 100 -21.69 11.46 -25.96
C SER A 100 -22.64 11.95 -24.86
N GLY A 101 -23.80 12.48 -25.25
CA GLY A 101 -24.90 12.76 -24.31
C GLY A 101 -25.61 11.50 -23.79
N LYS A 102 -24.97 10.32 -23.91
CA LYS A 102 -25.48 8.98 -23.57
C LYS A 102 -24.56 8.33 -22.52
N SER A 103 -24.56 6.99 -22.39
CA SER A 103 -23.60 6.30 -21.52
C SER A 103 -22.18 6.56 -21.99
N ARG A 104 -21.35 7.07 -21.08
CA ARG A 104 -19.94 7.40 -21.35
C ARG A 104 -19.01 6.19 -21.23
N THR A 105 -19.50 5.01 -21.60
CA THR A 105 -18.79 3.73 -21.41
C THR A 105 -18.18 3.22 -22.71
N LEU A 106 -16.85 3.08 -22.71
CA LEU A 106 -16.08 2.43 -23.75
C LEU A 106 -15.75 0.98 -23.34
N LEU A 107 -16.24 0.03 -24.12
CA LEU A 107 -15.78 -1.35 -24.12
C LEU A 107 -14.52 -1.46 -24.97
N ILE A 108 -13.43 -1.94 -24.37
CA ILE A 108 -12.23 -2.37 -25.07
C ILE A 108 -12.20 -3.91 -25.00
N PRO A 109 -12.48 -4.62 -26.10
CA PRO A 109 -12.51 -6.08 -26.10
C PRO A 109 -11.18 -6.73 -25.72
N ASP A 110 -11.15 -8.05 -25.67
CA ASP A 110 -9.93 -8.81 -25.50
C ASP A 110 -8.92 -8.53 -26.63
N GLY A 111 -7.63 -8.55 -26.30
CA GLY A 111 -6.57 -8.29 -27.26
C GLY A 111 -5.39 -7.54 -26.67
N VAL A 112 -4.36 -7.41 -27.48
CA VAL A 112 -3.17 -6.60 -27.20
C VAL A 112 -3.19 -5.39 -28.11
N TYR A 113 -3.48 -4.22 -27.54
CA TYR A 113 -3.57 -2.96 -28.25
C TYR A 113 -2.25 -2.22 -28.07
N ASN A 114 -1.43 -2.19 -29.13
CA ASN A 114 -0.20 -1.42 -29.08
C ASN A 114 -0.53 0.07 -29.28
N ILE A 115 0.10 0.93 -28.48
CA ILE A 115 0.00 2.38 -28.62
C ILE A 115 1.39 3.00 -28.67
N THR A 116 1.55 4.06 -29.45
CA THR A 116 2.80 4.82 -29.62
C THR A 116 2.78 6.17 -28.91
N SER A 117 1.63 6.59 -28.38
CA SER A 117 1.50 7.73 -27.45
C SER A 117 0.44 7.45 -26.39
N GLN A 118 0.42 8.23 -25.31
CA GLN A 118 -0.53 8.03 -24.21
C GLN A 118 -1.99 8.23 -24.64
N LEU A 119 -2.91 7.49 -24.02
CA LEU A 119 -4.34 7.71 -24.17
C LEU A 119 -4.84 8.73 -23.15
N PHE A 120 -5.60 9.73 -23.60
CA PHE A 120 -6.24 10.73 -22.74
C PHE A 120 -7.69 10.33 -22.46
N VAL A 121 -8.01 10.18 -21.17
CA VAL A 121 -9.33 9.85 -20.65
C VAL A 121 -9.93 11.10 -20.02
N LEU A 122 -11.01 11.61 -20.62
CA LEU A 122 -11.70 12.81 -20.14
C LEU A 122 -12.57 12.48 -18.92
N ASP A 123 -13.05 13.50 -18.22
CA ASP A 123 -13.87 13.34 -17.03
C ASP A 123 -15.20 12.59 -17.30
N GLN A 124 -15.69 11.89 -16.28
CA GLN A 124 -16.91 11.06 -16.31
C GLN A 124 -16.87 9.95 -17.37
N THR A 125 -15.69 9.64 -17.93
CA THR A 125 -15.52 8.56 -18.90
C THR A 125 -15.31 7.24 -18.18
N HIS A 126 -15.99 6.20 -18.67
CA HIS A 126 -15.88 4.85 -18.17
C HIS A 126 -15.21 3.94 -19.21
N ILE A 127 -14.29 3.09 -18.76
CA ILE A 127 -13.59 2.10 -19.57
C ILE A 127 -13.81 0.74 -18.94
N THR A 128 -14.29 -0.22 -19.73
CA THR A 128 -14.42 -1.61 -19.31
C THR A 128 -13.68 -2.51 -20.29
N GLY A 129 -12.75 -3.30 -19.77
CA GLY A 129 -12.06 -4.34 -20.49
C GLY A 129 -12.73 -5.71 -20.34
N SER A 130 -12.09 -6.74 -20.87
CA SER A 130 -12.51 -8.13 -20.70
C SER A 130 -11.97 -8.73 -19.41
N VAL A 131 -12.76 -9.61 -18.79
CA VAL A 131 -12.40 -10.33 -17.56
C VAL A 131 -11.03 -11.02 -17.65
N ASN A 132 -10.39 -11.26 -16.51
CA ASN A 132 -9.07 -11.90 -16.38
C ASN A 132 -7.92 -11.14 -17.07
N TYR A 133 -8.00 -9.80 -17.13
CA TYR A 133 -6.95 -8.94 -17.68
C TYR A 133 -6.58 -9.26 -19.14
N LYS A 134 -7.55 -9.75 -19.92
CA LYS A 134 -7.35 -10.11 -21.34
C LYS A 134 -7.30 -8.90 -22.28
N THR A 135 -7.72 -7.74 -21.80
CA THR A 135 -7.55 -6.46 -22.49
C THR A 135 -6.22 -5.84 -22.04
N ILE A 136 -5.23 -5.85 -22.93
CA ILE A 136 -3.88 -5.34 -22.66
C ILE A 136 -3.64 -4.12 -23.54
N ILE A 137 -3.41 -2.96 -22.94
CA ILE A 137 -2.95 -1.75 -23.63
C ILE A 137 -1.44 -1.66 -23.40
N LYS A 138 -0.66 -1.83 -24.45
CA LYS A 138 0.80 -1.86 -24.41
C LYS A 138 1.37 -0.61 -25.05
N LYS A 139 2.05 0.24 -24.29
CA LYS A 139 2.77 1.38 -24.88
C LYS A 139 4.17 0.96 -25.30
N THR A 140 4.50 1.15 -26.58
CA THR A 140 5.74 0.65 -27.21
C THR A 140 6.83 1.71 -27.35
N THR A 141 6.57 2.93 -26.91
CA THR A 141 7.50 4.07 -26.96
C THR A 141 7.48 4.82 -25.63
N ASN A 142 8.47 5.67 -25.39
CA ASN A 142 8.47 6.65 -24.29
C ASN A 142 8.01 8.04 -24.74
N THR A 143 7.36 8.14 -25.90
CA THR A 143 6.96 9.43 -26.47
C THR A 143 5.75 9.99 -25.72
N ALA A 144 5.85 11.27 -25.34
CA ALA A 144 4.74 12.03 -24.78
C ALA A 144 4.05 12.83 -25.89
N ALA A 145 2.72 12.69 -26.00
CA ALA A 145 1.88 13.58 -26.79
C ALA A 145 1.57 14.87 -26.02
N ASN A 146 1.43 15.98 -26.75
CA ASN A 146 1.00 17.24 -26.15
C ASN A 146 -0.49 17.20 -25.83
N TYR A 147 -0.84 17.59 -24.60
CA TYR A 147 -2.20 17.88 -24.20
C TYR A 147 -2.21 19.23 -23.50
N PRO A 148 -2.98 20.22 -23.98
CA PRO A 148 -3.05 21.54 -23.36
C PRO A 148 -3.56 21.40 -21.92
N SER A 149 -2.68 21.59 -20.95
CA SER A 149 -3.13 21.52 -19.57
C SER A 149 -3.95 22.76 -19.21
N PRO A 150 -5.13 22.62 -18.60
CA PRO A 150 -5.84 23.75 -18.02
C PRO A 150 -5.10 24.33 -16.79
N ARG A 151 -4.07 23.63 -16.28
CA ARG A 151 -3.29 24.02 -15.09
C ARG A 151 -1.79 23.79 -15.28
N PRO A 152 -0.93 24.82 -15.16
CA PRO A 152 0.52 24.67 -15.33
C PRO A 152 1.16 23.61 -14.42
N GLU A 153 0.62 23.39 -13.22
CA GLU A 153 1.11 22.39 -12.26
C GLU A 153 0.81 20.93 -12.66
N ASP A 154 -0.16 20.70 -13.54
CA ASP A 154 -0.59 19.38 -13.97
C ASP A 154 -0.19 19.16 -15.44
N MET A 155 1.05 18.75 -15.64
CA MET A 155 1.54 18.41 -16.98
C MET A 155 0.92 17.10 -17.46
N TYR A 156 0.27 17.12 -18.62
CA TYR A 156 -0.30 15.94 -19.29
C TYR A 156 0.56 15.47 -20.49
N ASN A 157 1.57 16.25 -20.87
CA ASN A 157 2.62 15.88 -21.82
C ASN A 157 3.72 15.06 -21.13
N VAL A 158 3.30 13.94 -20.52
CA VAL A 158 4.18 13.00 -19.80
C VAL A 158 4.21 11.65 -20.49
N ASP A 159 5.26 10.86 -20.23
CA ASP A 159 5.35 9.49 -20.71
C ASP A 159 4.46 8.54 -19.88
N ALA A 160 3.16 8.57 -20.15
CA ALA A 160 2.18 7.66 -19.54
C ALA A 160 1.66 6.62 -20.55
N ILE A 161 1.08 5.52 -20.08
CA ILE A 161 0.24 4.66 -20.93
C ILE A 161 -1.15 5.29 -21.05
N MET A 162 -1.71 5.72 -19.93
CA MET A 162 -3.03 6.35 -19.85
C MET A 162 -3.01 7.55 -18.89
N CYS A 163 -3.61 8.64 -19.32
CA CYS A 163 -3.75 9.89 -18.56
C CYS A 163 -5.23 10.19 -18.32
N ILE A 164 -5.67 10.24 -17.06
CA ILE A 164 -6.97 10.84 -16.72
C ILE A 164 -6.77 12.34 -16.62
N VAL A 165 -7.45 13.10 -17.48
CA VAL A 165 -7.25 14.54 -17.61
C VAL A 165 -8.40 15.31 -16.97
N GLN A 166 -8.06 16.36 -16.23
CA GLN A 166 -9.06 17.26 -15.68
C GLN A 166 -9.81 18.02 -16.80
N PRO A 167 -11.09 18.37 -16.58
CA PRO A 167 -11.84 19.17 -17.53
C PRO A 167 -11.41 20.65 -17.51
N SER A 168 -11.75 21.41 -18.54
CA SER A 168 -11.47 22.86 -18.59
C SER A 168 -12.32 23.68 -17.60
N TYR A 169 -13.44 23.13 -17.13
CA TYR A 169 -14.39 23.78 -16.23
C TYR A 169 -14.18 23.43 -14.75
N GLY A 170 -13.22 22.56 -14.42
CA GLY A 170 -13.08 22.02 -13.07
C GLY A 170 -11.65 21.61 -12.75
N LEU A 171 -11.39 21.44 -11.46
CA LEU A 171 -10.05 21.14 -10.96
C LEU A 171 -9.72 19.64 -10.93
N TYR A 172 -10.74 18.79 -11.01
CA TYR A 172 -10.63 17.35 -10.85
C TYR A 172 -11.40 16.66 -11.97
N ALA A 173 -10.84 15.59 -12.50
CA ALA A 173 -11.59 14.66 -13.31
C ALA A 173 -12.56 13.89 -12.40
N TYR A 174 -13.86 14.08 -12.64
CA TYR A 174 -14.94 13.57 -11.81
C TYR A 174 -15.45 12.23 -12.32
N GLN A 175 -15.68 11.27 -11.43
CA GLN A 175 -16.43 10.03 -11.72
C GLN A 175 -15.88 9.20 -12.89
N ASN A 176 -14.56 9.10 -13.02
CA ASN A 176 -14.00 8.13 -13.96
C ASN A 176 -14.14 6.72 -13.41
N ASN A 177 -14.44 5.75 -14.28
CA ASN A 177 -14.45 4.33 -13.90
C ASN A 177 -13.57 3.55 -14.87
N ILE A 178 -12.58 2.83 -14.37
CA ILE A 178 -11.70 2.01 -15.21
C ILE A 178 -11.64 0.62 -14.62
N GLU A 179 -12.01 -0.38 -15.43
CA GLU A 179 -12.03 -1.77 -14.97
C GLU A 179 -11.57 -2.81 -15.98
N ASN A 180 -11.05 -3.93 -15.45
CA ASN A 180 -10.70 -5.14 -16.20
C ASN A 180 -9.67 -4.93 -17.34
N ILE A 181 -8.69 -4.05 -17.14
CA ILE A 181 -7.64 -3.79 -18.13
C ILE A 181 -6.24 -4.00 -17.53
N ARG A 182 -5.28 -4.33 -18.40
CA ARG A 182 -3.85 -4.27 -18.10
C ARG A 182 -3.21 -3.15 -18.92
N LEU A 183 -2.48 -2.26 -18.25
CA LEU A 183 -1.64 -1.23 -18.83
C LEU A 183 -0.19 -1.71 -18.74
N LYS A 184 0.47 -1.93 -19.87
CA LYS A 184 1.81 -2.53 -19.92
C LYS A 184 2.83 -1.61 -20.59
N GLY A 185 3.90 -1.29 -19.88
CA GLY A 185 5.05 -0.59 -20.46
C GLY A 185 6.01 -1.54 -21.18
N GLU A 186 6.81 -1.00 -22.10
CA GLU A 186 7.81 -1.77 -22.85
C GLU A 186 9.03 -2.13 -21.97
N ALA A 187 9.60 -3.32 -22.19
CA ALA A 187 10.86 -3.73 -21.56
C ALA A 187 12.00 -3.64 -22.59
N PRO A 188 13.23 -3.26 -22.21
CA PRO A 188 13.69 -2.90 -20.86
C PRO A 188 13.36 -1.45 -20.44
N ASN A 189 12.95 -0.60 -21.39
CA ASN A 189 12.74 0.83 -21.16
C ASN A 189 11.34 1.11 -20.60
N LYS A 190 11.21 1.07 -19.27
CA LYS A 190 9.95 1.35 -18.57
C LYS A 190 9.37 2.71 -18.97
N ASN A 191 8.05 2.76 -19.18
CA ASN A 191 7.34 4.04 -19.27
C ASN A 191 7.34 4.76 -17.92
N GLN A 192 7.35 6.09 -17.92
CA GLN A 192 7.38 6.87 -16.68
C GLN A 192 6.15 6.62 -15.80
N TYR A 193 4.96 6.50 -16.41
CA TYR A 193 3.70 6.23 -15.71
C TYR A 193 2.90 5.14 -16.41
N GLY A 194 2.27 4.24 -15.65
CA GLY A 194 1.22 3.40 -16.20
C GLY A 194 -0.09 4.16 -16.30
N LEU A 195 -0.73 4.37 -15.15
CA LEU A 195 -1.89 5.25 -15.02
C LEU A 195 -1.47 6.54 -14.31
N TYR A 196 -1.51 7.65 -15.05
CA TYR A 196 -1.27 8.99 -14.54
C TYR A 196 -2.61 9.73 -14.39
N TYR A 197 -2.99 10.05 -13.16
CA TYR A 197 -4.29 10.63 -12.84
C TYR A 197 -4.10 11.71 -11.78
N PRO A 198 -3.47 12.84 -12.14
CA PRO A 198 -2.93 13.81 -11.19
C PRO A 198 -4.02 14.39 -10.29
N ARG A 199 -5.23 14.63 -10.83
CA ARG A 199 -6.36 15.19 -10.07
C ARG A 199 -7.66 14.47 -10.38
N THR A 200 -8.13 13.68 -9.42
CA THR A 200 -9.40 12.96 -9.58
C THR A 200 -10.28 13.03 -8.35
N ASN A 201 -11.58 12.90 -8.54
CA ASN A 201 -12.49 12.69 -7.43
C ASN A 201 -13.68 11.81 -7.82
N HIS A 202 -14.18 11.02 -6.87
CA HIS A 202 -15.21 10.00 -7.13
C HIS A 202 -14.80 8.98 -8.20
N THR A 203 -13.50 8.85 -8.46
CA THR A 203 -12.98 7.91 -9.45
C THR A 203 -12.88 6.52 -8.85
N ARG A 204 -13.33 5.53 -9.61
CA ARG A 204 -13.27 4.12 -9.26
C ARG A 204 -12.32 3.39 -10.21
N LEU A 205 -11.33 2.72 -9.64
CA LEU A 205 -10.42 1.84 -10.37
C LEU A 205 -10.63 0.43 -9.84
N THR A 206 -11.00 -0.52 -10.71
CA THR A 206 -11.34 -1.89 -10.31
C THR A 206 -10.67 -2.92 -11.19
N LYS A 207 -9.85 -3.82 -10.64
CA LYS A 207 -9.14 -4.86 -11.42
C LYS A 207 -8.35 -4.24 -12.59
N VAL A 208 -7.59 -3.20 -12.29
CA VAL A 208 -6.61 -2.62 -13.22
C VAL A 208 -5.23 -3.12 -12.84
N GLU A 209 -4.50 -3.69 -13.80
CA GLU A 209 -3.10 -4.05 -13.63
C GLU A 209 -2.22 -3.07 -14.38
N VAL A 210 -1.20 -2.53 -13.72
CA VAL A 210 -0.13 -1.77 -14.35
C VAL A 210 1.15 -2.58 -14.26
N GLU A 211 1.81 -2.78 -15.39
CA GLU A 211 3.00 -3.61 -15.49
C GLU A 211 4.18 -2.84 -16.10
N ASN A 212 5.36 -2.96 -15.49
CA ASN A 212 6.64 -2.54 -16.08
C ASN A 212 6.74 -1.03 -16.39
N CYS A 213 6.37 -0.21 -15.41
CA CYS A 213 6.48 1.26 -15.46
C CYS A 213 7.38 1.78 -14.32
N ILE A 214 7.95 2.98 -14.43
CA ILE A 214 8.64 3.61 -13.30
C ILE A 214 7.62 3.81 -12.16
N ASN A 215 6.51 4.48 -12.45
CA ASN A 215 5.39 4.62 -11.52
C ASN A 215 4.20 3.83 -12.03
N GLY A 216 3.64 2.94 -11.21
CA GLY A 216 2.47 2.16 -11.58
C GLY A 216 1.22 3.04 -11.66
N PHE A 217 0.68 3.35 -10.49
CA PHE A 217 -0.44 4.27 -10.30
C PHE A 217 0.09 5.58 -9.69
N TYR A 218 -0.12 6.71 -10.36
CA TYR A 218 0.41 7.99 -9.92
C TYR A 218 -0.66 9.08 -9.89
N THR A 219 -0.84 9.68 -8.72
CA THR A 219 -1.74 10.81 -8.48
C THR A 219 -1.04 11.91 -7.69
N LYS A 220 -1.49 13.15 -7.86
CA LYS A 220 -1.05 14.29 -7.07
C LYS A 220 -2.08 14.71 -6.04
N ASP A 221 -3.36 14.62 -6.35
CA ASP A 221 -4.46 15.07 -5.51
C ASP A 221 -5.75 14.31 -5.87
N SER A 222 -6.03 13.21 -5.15
CA SER A 222 -7.22 12.38 -5.40
C SER A 222 -8.05 12.16 -4.15
N TRP A 223 -9.35 12.47 -4.22
CA TRP A 223 -10.24 12.41 -3.06
C TRP A 223 -11.58 11.74 -3.35
N GLN A 224 -12.12 11.04 -2.35
CA GLN A 224 -13.31 10.19 -2.50
C GLN A 224 -13.15 9.13 -3.60
N CYS A 225 -11.94 8.59 -3.77
CA CYS A 225 -11.63 7.61 -4.81
C CYS A 225 -11.55 6.18 -4.25
N GLU A 226 -11.94 5.21 -5.07
CA GLU A 226 -11.96 3.78 -4.74
C GLU A 226 -10.95 3.01 -5.60
N HIS A 227 -10.05 2.27 -4.94
CA HIS A 227 -9.01 1.46 -5.55
C HIS A 227 -9.23 0.00 -5.15
N ILE A 228 -9.73 -0.84 -6.06
CA ILE A 228 -10.20 -2.19 -5.75
C ILE A 228 -9.50 -3.22 -6.64
N ALA A 229 -8.80 -4.18 -6.04
CA ALA A 229 -8.08 -5.23 -6.76
C ALA A 229 -7.09 -4.69 -7.81
N LEU A 230 -6.42 -3.59 -7.49
CA LEU A 230 -5.41 -3.00 -8.36
C LEU A 230 -4.09 -3.76 -8.22
N VAL A 231 -3.36 -3.94 -9.33
CA VAL A 231 -2.07 -4.61 -9.31
C VAL A 231 -1.02 -3.71 -9.93
N ALA A 232 0.06 -3.43 -9.21
CA ALA A 232 1.24 -2.76 -9.76
C ALA A 232 2.40 -3.77 -9.81
N ALA A 233 2.75 -4.25 -10.99
CA ALA A 233 3.69 -5.34 -11.19
C ALA A 233 4.98 -4.86 -11.88
N ARG A 234 6.15 -5.23 -11.32
CA ARG A 234 7.48 -4.92 -11.91
C ARG A 234 7.72 -3.41 -12.09
N CYS A 235 7.04 -2.57 -11.32
CA CYS A 235 7.25 -1.13 -11.35
C CYS A 235 8.47 -0.71 -10.51
N ASP A 236 8.95 0.53 -10.62
CA ASP A 236 9.88 1.03 -9.59
C ASP A 236 9.11 1.41 -8.32
N HIS A 237 8.03 2.17 -8.50
CA HIS A 237 7.05 2.49 -7.47
C HIS A 237 5.68 1.95 -7.89
N GLY A 238 5.02 1.18 -7.00
CA GLY A 238 3.71 0.60 -7.28
C GLY A 238 2.59 1.64 -7.29
N PHE A 239 2.25 2.14 -6.10
CA PHE A 239 1.22 3.15 -5.86
C PHE A 239 1.84 4.43 -5.33
N VAL A 240 1.57 5.57 -5.97
CA VAL A 240 2.23 6.85 -5.67
C VAL A 240 1.22 7.96 -5.49
N PHE A 241 1.23 8.57 -4.30
CA PHE A 241 0.60 9.85 -4.01
C PHE A 241 1.70 10.88 -3.82
N ALA A 242 1.86 11.77 -4.80
CA ALA A 242 2.94 12.73 -4.87
C ALA A 242 2.35 14.16 -4.99
N PRO A 243 2.13 14.85 -3.87
CA PRO A 243 1.48 16.16 -3.86
C PRO A 243 2.28 17.19 -4.70
N THR A 244 1.58 18.19 -5.23
CA THR A 244 2.18 19.23 -6.07
C THR A 244 3.31 19.96 -5.36
N THR A 245 3.15 20.22 -4.07
CA THR A 245 4.18 20.76 -3.17
C THR A 245 4.27 19.92 -1.90
N PRO A 246 5.40 19.96 -1.17
CA PRO A 246 5.52 19.24 0.10
C PRO A 246 4.45 19.58 1.14
N GLN A 247 3.85 20.78 1.07
CA GLN A 247 2.82 21.26 1.99
C GLN A 247 1.39 21.02 1.50
N SER A 248 1.18 20.71 0.21
CA SER A 248 -0.16 20.47 -0.33
C SER A 248 -0.66 19.08 0.03
N GLY A 249 -1.96 18.94 0.30
CA GLY A 249 -2.60 17.63 0.41
C GLY A 249 -2.55 16.86 -0.90
N ALA A 250 -2.45 15.54 -0.82
CA ALA A 250 -2.50 14.65 -1.98
C ALA A 250 -3.82 13.87 -2.12
N GLY A 251 -4.75 14.07 -1.19
CA GLY A 251 -6.05 13.43 -1.24
C GLY A 251 -6.73 13.29 0.11
N THR A 252 -8.02 12.94 0.08
CA THR A 252 -8.81 12.63 1.28
C THR A 252 -9.83 11.53 1.00
N SER A 253 -10.21 10.75 2.01
CA SER A 253 -11.36 9.83 1.92
C SER A 253 -11.21 8.78 0.81
N CYS A 254 -10.00 8.27 0.59
CA CYS A 254 -9.75 7.21 -0.37
C CYS A 254 -9.89 5.82 0.28
N THR A 255 -10.09 4.80 -0.54
CA THR A 255 -10.15 3.40 -0.09
C THR A 255 -9.31 2.51 -1.00
N PHE A 256 -8.51 1.62 -0.39
CA PHE A 256 -7.76 0.58 -1.06
C PHE A 256 -8.21 -0.80 -0.55
N VAL A 257 -8.66 -1.66 -1.45
CA VAL A 257 -9.19 -3.00 -1.12
C VAL A 257 -8.53 -4.02 -2.03
N ARG A 258 -7.81 -5.00 -1.46
CA ARG A 258 -7.14 -6.08 -2.20
C ARG A 258 -6.16 -5.58 -3.27
N CYS A 259 -5.50 -4.46 -3.03
CA CYS A 259 -4.48 -3.94 -3.94
C CYS A 259 -3.15 -4.67 -3.72
N TRP A 260 -2.38 -4.88 -4.79
CA TRP A 260 -1.15 -5.66 -4.75
C TRP A 260 -0.01 -4.96 -5.49
N ALA A 261 1.07 -4.62 -4.78
CA ALA A 261 2.33 -4.23 -5.40
C ALA A 261 3.25 -5.45 -5.47
N SER A 262 3.69 -5.86 -6.65
CA SER A 262 4.43 -7.13 -6.84
C SER A 262 5.68 -6.94 -7.69
N GLY A 263 6.84 -7.34 -7.17
CA GLY A 263 8.10 -7.21 -7.90
C GLY A 263 8.52 -5.75 -8.11
N CYS A 264 8.04 -4.83 -7.27
CA CYS A 264 8.43 -3.43 -7.36
C CYS A 264 9.88 -3.24 -6.87
N ARG A 265 10.61 -2.28 -7.45
CA ARG A 265 12.04 -2.10 -7.17
C ARG A 265 12.33 -1.22 -5.94
N LEU A 266 11.60 -0.11 -5.81
CA LEU A 266 11.87 0.94 -4.80
C LEU A 266 10.75 1.03 -3.76
N SER A 267 9.49 0.98 -4.17
CA SER A 267 8.39 0.97 -3.20
C SER A 267 7.14 0.27 -3.69
N GLY A 268 6.44 -0.39 -2.77
CA GLY A 268 5.08 -0.88 -3.03
C GLY A 268 4.10 0.30 -3.03
N TYR A 269 4.04 1.00 -1.90
CA TYR A 269 3.17 2.13 -1.65
C TYR A 269 4.04 3.30 -1.17
N ASN A 270 4.07 4.38 -1.95
CA ASN A 270 4.73 5.64 -1.62
C ASN A 270 3.67 6.73 -1.51
N ILE A 271 3.19 6.93 -0.29
CA ILE A 271 2.00 7.71 -0.02
C ILE A 271 2.39 8.97 0.77
N ARG A 272 2.11 10.15 0.22
CA ARG A 272 2.44 11.42 0.86
C ARG A 272 1.19 12.28 1.02
N ASN A 273 1.04 12.95 2.14
CA ASN A 273 -0.02 13.91 2.44
C ASN A 273 -1.44 13.41 2.13
N LEU A 274 -1.71 12.12 2.41
CA LEU A 274 -3.03 11.50 2.23
C LEU A 274 -3.76 11.44 3.58
N TYR A 275 -5.05 11.79 3.57
CA TYR A 275 -5.83 11.92 4.80
C TYR A 275 -7.06 11.01 4.84
N TYR A 276 -7.42 10.56 6.04
CA TYR A 276 -8.65 9.80 6.37
C TYR A 276 -8.90 8.64 5.39
N THR A 277 -7.90 7.79 5.19
CA THR A 277 -7.88 6.77 4.14
C THR A 277 -7.68 5.38 4.72
N SER A 278 -8.37 4.39 4.15
CA SER A 278 -8.26 2.99 4.56
C SER A 278 -7.58 2.11 3.51
N PHE A 279 -6.80 1.14 4.00
CA PHE A 279 -6.22 0.04 3.24
C PHE A 279 -6.72 -1.27 3.86
N SER A 280 -7.26 -2.17 3.05
CA SER A 280 -7.81 -3.45 3.48
C SER A 280 -7.35 -4.56 2.56
N ASP A 281 -6.84 -5.64 3.14
CA ASP A 281 -6.39 -6.84 2.43
C ASP A 281 -5.34 -6.56 1.34
N CYS A 282 -4.55 -5.49 1.49
CA CYS A 282 -3.53 -5.08 0.54
C CYS A 282 -2.22 -5.84 0.77
N ALA A 283 -1.44 -6.05 -0.28
CA ALA A 283 -0.17 -6.78 -0.19
C ALA A 283 0.98 -6.10 -0.95
N CYS A 284 2.20 -6.29 -0.46
CA CYS A 284 3.42 -5.94 -1.16
C CYS A 284 4.36 -7.14 -1.24
N ASP A 285 4.52 -7.72 -2.44
CA ASP A 285 5.30 -8.93 -2.62
C ASP A 285 6.55 -8.68 -3.44
N LYS A 286 7.61 -9.44 -3.12
CA LYS A 286 8.83 -9.52 -3.91
C LYS A 286 9.42 -8.15 -4.19
N LEU A 287 9.36 -7.24 -3.22
CA LEU A 287 10.05 -5.95 -3.32
C LEU A 287 11.55 -6.24 -3.34
N ASN A 288 12.10 -6.39 -4.53
CA ASN A 288 13.43 -6.95 -4.73
C ASN A 288 14.39 -5.84 -5.12
N ASN A 289 15.50 -5.80 -4.40
CA ASN A 289 16.54 -4.84 -4.66
C ASN A 289 17.82 -5.54 -5.08
N ASN A 290 17.91 -5.83 -6.38
CA ASN A 290 19.22 -6.11 -6.98
C ASN A 290 20.08 -4.84 -7.10
N SER A 291 19.61 -3.68 -6.62
CA SER A 291 20.14 -2.34 -6.91
C SER A 291 20.43 -1.47 -5.66
N TYR A 292 20.37 -1.99 -4.42
CA TYR A 292 20.60 -1.16 -3.21
C TYR A 292 21.98 -0.50 -3.29
N SER A 293 22.95 -1.30 -3.71
CA SER A 293 24.33 -0.89 -3.89
C SER A 293 24.51 0.18 -4.97
N THR A 294 23.59 0.31 -5.93
CA THR A 294 23.70 1.29 -7.03
C THR A 294 23.00 2.60 -6.70
N ASP A 295 21.88 2.56 -5.98
CA ASP A 295 21.02 3.73 -5.81
C ASP A 295 21.12 4.35 -4.41
N GLY A 296 21.59 3.60 -3.41
CA GLY A 296 21.65 4.03 -2.01
C GLY A 296 20.29 4.21 -1.33
N ILE A 297 19.18 3.92 -2.03
CA ILE A 297 17.81 4.06 -1.53
C ILE A 297 17.36 2.73 -0.90
N ILE A 298 16.87 2.78 0.33
CA ILE A 298 16.25 1.63 1.00
C ILE A 298 14.86 1.38 0.38
N PRO A 299 14.62 0.23 -0.26
CA PRO A 299 13.30 -0.13 -0.73
C PRO A 299 12.33 -0.18 0.43
N THR A 300 11.13 0.34 0.24
CA THR A 300 10.11 0.41 1.30
C THR A 300 8.78 -0.11 0.80
N ALA A 301 8.24 -1.15 1.44
CA ALA A 301 6.97 -1.74 1.04
C ALA A 301 5.82 -0.74 1.23
N TYR A 302 5.69 -0.18 2.44
CA TYR A 302 4.71 0.86 2.76
C TYR A 302 5.39 2.10 3.33
N SER A 303 5.35 3.21 2.60
CA SER A 303 5.85 4.51 3.05
C SER A 303 4.71 5.51 3.14
N PHE A 304 4.58 6.14 4.30
CA PHE A 304 3.62 7.21 4.58
C PHE A 304 4.38 8.43 5.10
N GLU A 305 4.31 9.54 4.35
CA GLU A 305 4.89 10.83 4.74
C GLU A 305 3.79 11.89 4.88
N GLY A 306 3.74 12.64 5.98
CA GLY A 306 2.80 13.74 6.17
C GLY A 306 1.31 13.33 6.15
N CYS A 307 1.02 12.05 6.37
CA CYS A 307 -0.34 11.50 6.32
C CYS A 307 -1.05 11.63 7.69
N ASP A 308 -2.38 11.66 7.69
CA ASP A 308 -3.18 11.70 8.91
C ASP A 308 -4.44 10.82 8.80
N GLY A 309 -4.74 10.04 9.83
CA GLY A 309 -5.92 9.18 9.87
C GLY A 309 -5.85 8.02 8.87
N ILE A 310 -4.70 7.33 8.79
CA ILE A 310 -4.52 6.15 7.95
C ILE A 310 -4.87 4.89 8.74
N THR A 311 -5.72 4.03 8.18
CA THR A 311 -6.07 2.72 8.77
C THR A 311 -5.70 1.60 7.81
N MET A 312 -4.90 0.64 8.28
CA MET A 312 -4.55 -0.58 7.56
C MET A 312 -5.18 -1.80 8.25
N MET A 313 -5.83 -2.67 7.48
CA MET A 313 -6.50 -3.86 7.97
C MET A 313 -6.05 -5.07 7.15
N SER A 314 -5.52 -6.10 7.82
CA SER A 314 -5.13 -7.37 7.19
C SER A 314 -4.20 -7.20 5.97
N CYS A 315 -3.29 -6.22 6.03
CA CYS A 315 -2.32 -5.97 4.97
C CYS A 315 -1.01 -6.74 5.24
N GLY A 316 -0.25 -7.09 4.19
CA GLY A 316 0.96 -7.91 4.33
C GLY A 316 2.11 -7.55 3.40
N VAL A 317 3.30 -8.04 3.73
CA VAL A 317 4.50 -7.96 2.88
C VAL A 317 5.09 -9.34 2.72
N GLU A 318 5.39 -9.80 1.51
CA GLU A 318 5.97 -11.15 1.32
C GLU A 318 7.21 -11.11 0.44
N SER A 319 8.22 -11.94 0.75
CA SER A 319 9.36 -12.14 -0.15
C SER A 319 10.17 -10.87 -0.52
N GLY A 320 10.10 -9.80 0.28
CA GLY A 320 10.79 -8.52 0.03
C GLY A 320 12.12 -8.36 0.79
N ILE A 321 13.09 -7.69 0.16
CA ILE A 321 14.34 -7.22 0.77
C ILE A 321 14.20 -5.70 0.99
N CYS A 322 13.47 -5.32 2.04
CA CYS A 322 13.00 -3.95 2.19
C CYS A 322 12.69 -3.56 3.64
N GLN A 323 12.61 -2.25 3.87
CA GLN A 323 11.88 -1.68 5.00
C GLN A 323 10.39 -1.99 4.82
N ALA A 324 9.73 -2.55 5.83
CA ALA A 324 8.34 -2.95 5.74
C ALA A 324 7.42 -1.73 5.83
N ILE A 325 7.63 -0.90 6.86
CA ILE A 325 6.82 0.30 7.10
C ILE A 325 7.75 1.47 7.41
N HIS A 326 7.52 2.59 6.73
CA HIS A 326 8.04 3.91 7.06
C HIS A 326 6.90 4.86 7.36
N LEU A 327 6.89 5.44 8.56
CA LEU A 327 6.05 6.57 8.89
C LEU A 327 6.94 7.78 9.15
N LYS A 328 6.68 8.87 8.44
CA LYS A 328 7.36 10.15 8.64
C LYS A 328 6.32 11.26 8.71
N ASP A 329 6.39 12.10 9.74
CA ASP A 329 5.43 13.19 9.97
C ASP A 329 3.96 12.72 9.89
N THR A 330 3.70 11.46 10.26
CA THR A 330 2.42 10.80 10.05
C THR A 330 1.69 10.62 11.38
N LYS A 331 0.44 11.09 11.46
CA LYS A 331 -0.36 11.10 12.68
C LYS A 331 -1.58 10.19 12.54
N ALA A 332 -2.11 9.74 13.67
CA ALA A 332 -3.28 8.85 13.76
C ALA A 332 -3.21 7.64 12.79
N PHE A 333 -2.04 6.99 12.71
CA PHE A 333 -1.87 5.77 11.93
C PHE A 333 -2.32 4.56 12.75
N SER A 334 -3.09 3.65 12.15
CA SER A 334 -3.44 2.37 12.76
C SER A 334 -3.24 1.20 11.82
N LEU A 335 -2.75 0.08 12.34
CA LEU A 335 -2.66 -1.19 11.64
C LEU A 335 -3.30 -2.28 12.51
N THR A 336 -4.26 -3.01 11.95
CA THR A 336 -4.95 -4.12 12.62
C THR A 336 -4.91 -5.40 11.79
N GLY A 337 -4.77 -6.55 12.44
CA GLY A 337 -4.74 -7.86 11.80
C GLY A 337 -3.34 -8.33 11.39
N SER A 338 -3.28 -9.51 10.77
CA SER A 338 -2.02 -10.19 10.47
C SER A 338 -1.25 -9.46 9.37
N PHE A 339 -0.02 -9.09 9.70
CA PHE A 339 1.04 -8.70 8.76
C PHE A 339 1.99 -9.89 8.70
N HIS A 340 2.38 -10.35 7.51
CA HIS A 340 3.50 -11.28 7.37
C HIS A 340 4.67 -10.50 6.75
N SER A 341 5.90 -10.92 7.02
CA SER A 341 7.12 -10.58 6.26
C SER A 341 7.74 -11.88 5.75
N PHE A 342 8.71 -11.85 4.79
CA PHE A 342 10.00 -12.61 4.76
C PHE A 342 10.58 -13.15 3.44
N PRO A 343 11.91 -12.99 3.18
CA PRO A 343 13.04 -13.95 3.44
C PRO A 343 14.32 -13.25 4.00
N PRO A 344 15.47 -13.93 4.23
CA PRO A 344 16.71 -13.31 4.73
C PRO A 344 17.21 -12.15 3.86
N ILE A 345 17.54 -11.03 4.51
CA ILE A 345 18.27 -9.94 3.89
C ILE A 345 19.76 -10.35 3.86
N SER A 346 20.28 -10.75 2.71
CA SER A 346 21.73 -10.97 2.52
C SER A 346 22.48 -9.68 2.14
N THR A 347 21.76 -8.57 1.95
CA THR A 347 22.30 -7.27 1.56
C THR A 347 22.59 -6.39 2.77
N VAL A 348 23.82 -5.92 2.89
CA VAL A 348 24.22 -4.97 3.92
C VAL A 348 23.71 -3.58 3.55
N PHE A 349 22.76 -3.05 4.33
CA PHE A 349 22.42 -1.63 4.30
C PHE A 349 23.56 -0.84 4.97
N ASN A 350 24.02 0.25 4.37
CA ASN A 350 25.08 1.10 4.96
C ASN A 350 24.51 2.35 5.67
N ASP A 351 23.19 2.40 5.85
CA ASP A 351 22.47 3.47 6.52
C ASP A 351 22.18 3.09 7.97
N THR A 352 22.70 3.87 8.92
CA THR A 352 22.50 3.68 10.37
C THR A 352 21.08 3.99 10.83
N THR A 353 20.27 4.61 9.98
CA THR A 353 18.86 4.93 10.20
C THR A 353 17.90 3.95 9.53
N ALA A 354 18.42 2.87 8.92
CA ALA A 354 17.61 1.82 8.34
C ALA A 354 16.84 1.07 9.42
N GLY A 355 15.52 0.94 9.25
CA GLY A 355 14.65 0.15 10.11
C GLY A 355 13.78 -0.79 9.28
N LEU A 356 13.44 -1.97 9.80
CA LEU A 356 12.33 -2.76 9.23
C LEU A 356 11.01 -2.03 9.47
N LEU A 357 10.84 -1.49 10.67
CA LEU A 357 9.85 -0.50 11.04
C LEU A 357 10.56 0.81 11.36
N LYS A 358 10.24 1.88 10.61
CA LYS A 358 10.84 3.20 10.77
C LYS A 358 9.78 4.24 11.06
N PHE A 359 9.99 5.00 12.12
CA PHE A 359 9.09 6.04 12.61
C PHE A 359 9.85 7.34 12.86
N GLU A 360 9.43 8.43 12.24
CA GLU A 360 10.02 9.75 12.39
C GLU A 360 8.89 10.76 12.63
N ASN A 361 8.90 11.46 13.77
CA ASN A 361 7.84 12.39 14.17
C ASN A 361 6.42 11.83 13.95
N SER A 362 6.17 10.58 14.34
CA SER A 362 4.95 9.87 13.97
C SER A 362 4.17 9.32 15.17
N VAL A 363 2.85 9.15 15.01
CA VAL A 363 1.96 8.56 16.02
C VAL A 363 1.21 7.38 15.41
N ALA A 364 1.44 6.19 15.96
CA ALA A 364 0.96 4.93 15.38
C ALA A 364 0.49 3.90 16.42
N ALA A 365 -0.52 3.10 16.05
CA ALA A 365 -1.01 1.98 16.85
C ALA A 365 -1.08 0.70 16.01
N PHE A 366 -0.50 -0.39 16.51
CA PHE A 366 -0.48 -1.70 15.86
C PHE A 366 -1.22 -2.71 16.73
N SER A 367 -2.15 -3.48 16.16
CA SER A 367 -2.91 -4.50 16.89
C SER A 367 -3.07 -5.82 16.13
N GLY A 368 -2.87 -6.95 16.81
CA GLY A 368 -2.92 -8.28 16.17
C GLY A 368 -1.82 -8.51 15.14
N TYR A 369 -0.76 -7.70 15.23
CA TYR A 369 0.34 -7.64 14.28
C TYR A 369 1.29 -8.82 14.52
N LEU A 370 1.52 -9.62 13.48
CA LEU A 370 2.56 -10.65 13.47
C LEU A 370 3.78 -10.09 12.72
N LEU A 371 5.00 -10.32 13.22
CA LEU A 371 6.21 -10.03 12.46
C LEU A 371 7.20 -11.15 12.69
N TYR A 372 7.31 -12.03 11.70
CA TYR A 372 8.26 -13.13 11.73
C TYR A 372 9.51 -12.67 10.97
N THR A 373 10.71 -12.85 11.54
CA THR A 373 11.98 -12.68 10.82
C THR A 373 12.91 -13.91 10.99
N GLU A 374 13.60 -14.43 9.95
CA GLU A 374 14.38 -15.70 9.95
C GLU A 374 15.87 -15.39 10.00
N SER A 375 16.29 -14.18 9.61
CA SER A 375 17.66 -13.71 9.77
C SER A 375 17.81 -12.29 9.23
N LEU A 376 18.29 -11.37 10.07
CA LEU A 376 18.92 -10.10 9.66
C LEU A 376 20.45 -10.20 9.72
N GLN A 377 21.01 -11.41 9.85
CA GLN A 377 22.43 -11.60 10.11
C GLN A 377 23.28 -10.98 9.00
N GLY A 378 24.21 -10.09 9.40
CA GLY A 378 25.10 -9.38 8.48
C GLY A 378 24.59 -8.02 7.98
N THR A 379 23.34 -7.63 8.29
CA THR A 379 22.78 -6.35 7.87
C THR A 379 22.92 -5.28 8.97
N ASN A 380 23.06 -3.98 8.61
CA ASN A 380 22.99 -2.89 9.60
C ASN A 380 21.57 -2.36 9.84
N MET A 381 20.53 -3.04 9.35
CA MET A 381 19.14 -2.60 9.54
C MET A 381 18.66 -2.91 10.95
N SER A 382 18.06 -1.92 11.60
CA SER A 382 17.39 -2.07 12.90
C SER A 382 16.02 -2.74 12.70
N ASN A 383 15.51 -3.46 13.70
CA ASN A 383 14.12 -3.93 13.65
C ASN A 383 13.15 -2.75 13.76
N ILE A 384 13.43 -1.86 14.71
CA ILE A 384 12.68 -0.64 14.98
C ILE A 384 13.67 0.52 15.02
N TYR A 385 13.35 1.56 14.27
CA TYR A 385 13.98 2.87 14.34
C TYR A 385 12.90 3.90 14.63
N ALA A 386 12.99 4.61 15.76
CA ALA A 386 12.01 5.62 16.16
C ALA A 386 12.69 6.93 16.60
N THR A 387 12.26 8.05 16.02
CA THR A 387 12.64 9.41 16.46
C THR A 387 11.41 10.28 16.66
N THR A 388 11.36 11.03 17.77
CA THR A 388 10.25 11.93 18.14
C THR A 388 8.86 11.29 17.94
N SER A 389 8.71 9.99 18.20
CA SER A 389 7.54 9.20 17.78
C SER A 389 6.85 8.48 18.94
N GLN A 390 5.52 8.34 18.86
CA GLN A 390 4.70 7.61 19.82
C GLN A 390 4.08 6.38 19.14
N VAL A 391 4.48 5.18 19.55
CA VAL A 391 4.02 3.94 18.91
C VAL A 391 3.54 2.95 19.96
N SER A 392 2.37 2.36 19.74
CA SER A 392 1.85 1.26 20.57
C SER A 392 1.69 -0.04 19.77
N PHE A 393 1.95 -1.17 20.43
CA PHE A 393 1.71 -2.52 19.94
C PHE A 393 0.78 -3.24 20.92
N THR A 394 -0.27 -3.90 20.44
CA THR A 394 -1.28 -4.58 21.29
C THR A 394 -1.64 -5.95 20.72
N ASN A 395 -1.55 -7.02 21.51
CA ASN A 395 -1.76 -8.39 21.03
C ASN A 395 -0.88 -8.75 19.82
N SER A 396 0.30 -8.14 19.74
CA SER A 396 1.24 -8.31 18.62
C SER A 396 2.26 -9.41 18.98
N ILE A 397 2.52 -10.31 18.04
CA ILE A 397 3.56 -11.33 18.15
C ILE A 397 4.68 -10.93 17.20
N TYR A 398 5.91 -10.82 17.69
CA TYR A 398 7.03 -10.57 16.80
C TYR A 398 8.25 -11.36 17.24
N SER A 399 8.87 -12.04 16.27
CA SER A 399 10.13 -12.74 16.43
C SER A 399 11.18 -11.97 15.63
N LEU A 400 12.07 -11.30 16.34
CA LEU A 400 13.10 -10.44 15.79
C LEU A 400 14.48 -10.99 16.21
N PRO A 401 14.95 -12.09 15.60
CA PRO A 401 15.99 -12.89 16.22
C PRO A 401 17.38 -12.23 16.17
N TYR A 402 17.61 -11.16 15.38
CA TYR A 402 18.98 -10.64 15.16
C TYR A 402 19.16 -9.11 14.95
N GLY A 403 18.14 -8.27 15.13
CA GLY A 403 18.25 -6.84 14.78
C GLY A 403 18.51 -5.87 15.95
N LYS A 404 19.18 -4.75 15.64
CA LYS A 404 19.35 -3.59 16.54
C LYS A 404 18.00 -2.87 16.72
N THR A 405 17.81 -2.15 17.81
CA THR A 405 16.65 -1.26 18.00
C THR A 405 17.16 0.12 18.38
N PHE A 406 16.66 1.16 17.71
CA PHE A 406 16.99 2.55 17.97
C PHE A 406 15.71 3.33 18.31
N VAL A 407 15.74 4.03 19.44
CA VAL A 407 14.65 4.87 19.94
C VAL A 407 15.31 6.09 20.60
N ASP A 408 14.97 7.31 20.14
CA ASP A 408 15.49 8.54 20.73
C ASP A 408 14.75 8.96 22.02
N ASN A 409 15.30 9.96 22.71
CA ASN A 409 14.76 10.46 23.98
C ASN A 409 13.29 10.94 23.89
N ASP A 410 12.91 11.44 22.73
CA ASP A 410 11.60 12.07 22.49
C ASP A 410 10.58 11.05 21.95
N SER A 411 10.94 9.78 21.88
CA SER A 411 10.07 8.68 21.44
C SER A 411 9.55 7.86 22.61
N THR A 412 8.32 7.35 22.46
CA THR A 412 7.69 6.39 23.38
C THR A 412 7.24 5.17 22.60
N ILE A 413 7.72 3.99 23.01
CA ILE A 413 7.23 2.71 22.52
C ILE A 413 6.50 2.00 23.65
N ILE A 414 5.22 1.69 23.42
CA ILE A 414 4.37 0.93 24.34
C ILE A 414 4.10 -0.44 23.72
N ASP A 415 4.51 -1.50 24.40
CA ASP A 415 4.13 -2.87 24.02
C ASP A 415 3.16 -3.43 25.07
N LEU A 416 1.87 -3.51 24.72
CA LEU A 416 0.80 -4.08 25.54
C LEU A 416 0.71 -5.61 25.45
N GLY A 417 1.56 -6.23 24.62
CA GLY A 417 1.86 -7.64 24.63
C GLY A 417 0.73 -8.59 24.20
N GLY A 418 1.10 -9.87 24.17
CA GLY A 418 0.32 -11.10 24.09
C GLY A 418 1.16 -12.22 24.73
N THR A 419 0.67 -13.46 24.88
CA THR A 419 1.37 -14.57 25.58
C THR A 419 2.76 -14.94 25.01
N SER A 420 3.18 -14.31 23.91
CA SER A 420 4.42 -14.56 23.17
C SER A 420 5.07 -13.25 22.64
N SER A 421 4.87 -12.10 23.30
CA SER A 421 5.53 -10.84 22.89
C SER A 421 7.03 -10.88 23.20
N HIS A 422 7.84 -11.15 22.17
CA HIS A 422 9.29 -11.25 22.29
C HIS A 422 9.99 -9.94 21.87
N LEU A 423 9.87 -8.90 22.69
CA LEU A 423 11.02 -7.99 22.85
C LEU A 423 12.13 -8.78 23.58
N TYR A 424 12.86 -9.63 22.83
CA TYR A 424 14.26 -10.06 22.99
C TYR A 424 14.69 -11.51 23.44
N ASN A 425 15.79 -12.03 22.81
CA ASN A 425 17.04 -12.77 23.29
C ASN A 425 17.31 -14.24 22.76
N PRO A 426 18.53 -14.89 22.75
CA PRO A 426 20.00 -14.56 22.90
C PRO A 426 20.96 -15.14 21.78
N THR A 427 22.24 -14.78 21.57
CA THR A 427 23.45 -15.15 22.36
C THR A 427 24.76 -14.36 22.05
N THR A 428 24.80 -13.34 21.19
CA THR A 428 26.07 -12.60 20.93
C THR A 428 25.85 -11.10 20.77
N THR A 429 26.41 -10.32 21.69
CA THR A 429 26.73 -8.88 21.67
C THR A 429 25.87 -7.95 20.78
N PRO A 430 24.86 -7.25 21.33
CA PRO A 430 24.18 -6.16 20.63
C PRO A 430 24.88 -4.82 20.91
N VAL A 431 25.36 -4.15 19.86
CA VAL A 431 25.73 -2.73 19.91
C VAL A 431 24.45 -1.90 19.84
N VAL A 432 24.13 -1.21 20.93
CA VAL A 432 22.96 -0.32 21.04
C VAL A 432 23.45 1.06 21.48
N ASN A 433 23.28 2.06 20.63
CA ASN A 433 23.37 3.48 20.98
C ASN A 433 21.94 3.96 21.23
N MET A 434 21.53 4.07 22.48
CA MET A 434 20.21 4.58 22.87
C MET A 434 20.40 5.73 23.85
N THR A 435 20.03 6.93 23.43
CA THR A 435 19.86 8.05 24.35
C THR A 435 18.49 7.90 25.02
N ALA A 436 18.47 7.59 26.32
CA ALA A 436 17.45 7.83 27.37
C ALA A 436 15.93 7.89 27.05
N ALA A 437 15.41 7.19 26.03
CA ALA A 437 13.99 6.98 25.79
C ALA A 437 13.29 6.18 26.90
N VAL A 438 12.01 6.48 27.21
CA VAL A 438 11.17 5.66 28.10
C VAL A 438 10.46 4.58 27.28
N ILE A 439 10.75 3.32 27.57
CA ILE A 439 10.03 2.17 27.03
C ILE A 439 9.10 1.64 28.12
N SER A 440 7.80 1.56 27.82
CA SER A 440 6.82 0.96 28.71
C SER A 440 6.40 -0.40 28.15
N LYS A 441 6.67 -1.45 28.91
CA LYS A 441 6.27 -2.82 28.57
C LYS A 441 5.14 -3.25 29.49
N HIS A 442 3.96 -3.46 28.92
CA HIS A 442 2.79 -3.97 29.61
C HIS A 442 2.60 -5.44 29.25
N ILE A 443 2.50 -6.27 30.29
CA ILE A 443 2.42 -7.72 30.17
C ILE A 443 1.24 -8.16 31.00
N ARG A 444 0.23 -8.69 30.31
CA ARG A 444 -0.79 -9.50 30.94
C ARG A 444 -0.25 -10.92 31.09
N VAL A 445 -0.25 -11.43 32.31
CA VAL A 445 0.05 -12.83 32.61
C VAL A 445 -1.27 -13.52 32.92
N PRO A 446 -1.98 -14.05 31.90
CA PRO A 446 -3.16 -14.86 32.13
C PRO A 446 -2.73 -16.19 32.74
N ASP A 447 -3.30 -16.52 33.90
CA ASP A 447 -3.18 -17.82 34.55
C ASP A 447 -1.72 -18.26 34.83
N LEU A 448 -1.21 -17.87 35.99
CA LEU A 448 0.17 -18.16 36.43
C LEU A 448 0.52 -19.67 36.53
N GLY A 449 -0.45 -20.56 36.29
CA GLY A 449 -0.28 -22.01 36.29
C GLY A 449 0.25 -22.58 37.61
N ALA A 450 0.48 -23.88 37.67
CA ALA A 450 0.92 -24.59 38.88
C ALA A 450 2.34 -24.19 39.38
N LYS A 451 3.03 -23.26 38.73
CA LYS A 451 4.41 -22.83 39.08
C LYS A 451 4.60 -21.32 39.29
N GLY A 452 3.59 -20.48 39.04
CA GLY A 452 3.59 -19.12 39.57
C GLY A 452 4.62 -18.15 38.98
N LEU A 453 5.16 -18.36 37.76
CA LEU A 453 6.32 -17.62 37.23
C LEU A 453 6.04 -16.91 35.88
N ALA A 454 6.39 -15.63 35.79
CA ALA A 454 6.43 -14.85 34.55
C ALA A 454 7.77 -14.12 34.37
N TYR A 455 8.15 -13.86 33.12
CA TYR A 455 9.48 -13.37 32.74
C TYR A 455 9.37 -12.12 31.86
N ILE A 456 10.14 -11.09 32.18
CA ILE A 456 10.25 -9.86 31.41
C ILE A 456 11.72 -9.68 31.02
N SER A 457 12.05 -9.96 29.75
CA SER A 457 13.39 -9.71 29.21
C SER A 457 13.68 -8.21 29.18
N MET A 458 14.88 -7.85 29.64
CA MET A 458 15.41 -6.50 29.79
C MET A 458 16.75 -6.36 29.06
N PRO A 459 16.96 -5.28 28.28
CA PRO A 459 18.25 -5.00 27.67
C PRO A 459 19.37 -4.78 28.69
N ALA A 460 20.63 -5.07 28.33
CA ALA A 460 21.79 -5.01 29.23
C ALA A 460 21.95 -3.69 30.00
N LYS A 461 21.64 -2.56 29.35
CA LYS A 461 21.71 -1.21 29.93
C LYS A 461 20.35 -0.66 30.39
N ALA A 462 19.34 -1.51 30.48
CA ALA A 462 18.03 -1.10 30.96
C ALA A 462 18.10 -0.68 32.42
N VAL A 463 17.42 0.43 32.72
CA VAL A 463 17.25 0.97 34.05
C VAL A 463 15.77 1.17 34.29
N ILE A 464 15.22 0.35 35.17
CA ILE A 464 13.82 0.41 35.55
C ILE A 464 13.55 1.78 36.21
N ARG A 465 12.47 2.42 35.79
CA ARG A 465 11.95 3.69 36.33
C ARG A 465 10.64 3.50 37.08
N GLY A 466 9.82 2.52 36.68
CA GLY A 466 8.56 2.23 37.32
C GLY A 466 8.19 0.76 37.17
N ILE A 467 7.55 0.20 38.19
CA ILE A 467 6.86 -1.09 38.11
C ILE A 467 5.48 -0.88 38.72
N ARG A 468 4.43 -1.17 37.94
CA ARG A 468 3.05 -1.21 38.42
C ARG A 468 2.45 -2.58 38.16
N PHE A 469 1.47 -2.96 38.97
CA PHE A 469 0.74 -4.20 38.76
C PHE A 469 -0.72 -4.05 39.15
N SER A 470 -1.58 -4.86 38.54
CA SER A 470 -2.99 -5.02 38.91
C SER A 470 -3.34 -6.51 38.96
N ALA A 471 -4.24 -6.88 39.87
CA ALA A 471 -4.70 -8.25 40.05
C ALA A 471 -6.10 -8.42 39.44
N LEU A 472 -6.25 -9.46 38.62
CA LEU A 472 -7.50 -9.80 37.94
C LEU A 472 -8.15 -11.00 38.63
N ASN A 473 -9.43 -10.90 38.98
CA ASN A 473 -10.24 -11.99 39.50
C ASN A 473 -9.65 -12.73 40.72
N THR A 474 -9.11 -12.00 41.70
CA THR A 474 -8.49 -12.64 42.88
C THR A 474 -9.41 -12.64 44.10
N THR A 475 -9.59 -13.81 44.72
CA THR A 475 -10.20 -13.99 46.06
C THR A 475 -9.16 -14.30 47.14
N ASN A 476 -7.87 -14.29 46.79
CA ASN A 476 -6.80 -14.86 47.62
C ASN A 476 -6.00 -13.82 48.41
N THR A 477 -5.48 -14.20 49.58
CA THR A 477 -4.96 -13.31 50.64
C THR A 477 -3.44 -13.15 50.70
N SER A 478 -2.71 -13.43 49.61
CA SER A 478 -1.30 -13.82 49.71
C SER A 478 -0.34 -12.86 49.00
N SER A 479 0.79 -12.58 49.66
CA SER A 479 1.82 -11.69 49.13
C SER A 479 2.62 -12.31 47.97
N PHE A 480 3.06 -11.52 47.00
CA PHE A 480 3.90 -11.99 45.89
C PHE A 480 5.25 -11.28 45.79
N LYS A 481 6.23 -11.91 45.14
CA LYS A 481 7.62 -11.44 45.07
C LYS A 481 8.00 -11.08 43.65
N ILE A 482 8.55 -9.88 43.48
CA ILE A 482 9.19 -9.48 42.23
C ILE A 482 10.69 -9.58 42.41
N MET A 483 11.29 -10.40 41.57
CA MET A 483 12.70 -10.73 41.59
C MET A 483 13.33 -10.30 40.29
N VAL A 484 14.63 -10.08 40.33
CA VAL A 484 15.44 -9.79 39.17
C VAL A 484 16.57 -10.78 39.12
N GLY A 485 16.90 -11.20 37.91
CA GLY A 485 18.11 -11.96 37.68
C GLY A 485 18.34 -12.18 36.21
N TYR A 486 19.08 -13.23 35.89
CA TYR A 486 19.74 -13.33 34.60
C TYR A 486 19.16 -14.43 33.69
N ASN A 487 18.70 -15.52 34.28
CA ASN A 487 18.02 -16.62 33.58
C ASN A 487 17.02 -17.31 34.52
N ALA A 488 16.18 -18.19 33.99
CA ALA A 488 15.09 -18.82 34.77
C ALA A 488 15.53 -19.50 36.08
N THR A 489 16.81 -19.82 36.22
CA THR A 489 17.43 -20.45 37.37
C THR A 489 18.11 -19.49 38.36
N ASP A 490 18.46 -18.27 37.94
CA ASP A 490 19.30 -17.35 38.72
C ASP A 490 18.48 -16.21 39.35
N LYS A 491 18.13 -16.35 40.64
CA LYS A 491 17.20 -15.47 41.39
C LYS A 491 17.93 -14.49 42.32
N ASN A 492 18.94 -13.79 41.82
CA ASN A 492 19.94 -13.11 42.66
C ASN A 492 19.55 -11.71 43.18
N SER A 493 18.36 -11.17 42.92
CA SER A 493 17.95 -9.87 43.46
C SER A 493 16.44 -9.73 43.68
N TYR A 494 16.04 -9.01 44.72
CA TYR A 494 14.64 -8.85 45.14
C TYR A 494 14.23 -7.37 45.13
N TYR A 495 13.20 -7.00 44.35
CA TYR A 495 12.70 -5.62 44.29
C TYR A 495 11.76 -5.31 45.45
N GLY A 496 10.87 -6.24 45.78
CA GLY A 496 9.87 -6.04 46.82
C GLY A 496 8.90 -7.22 46.94
N VAL A 497 8.26 -7.29 48.10
CA VAL A 497 7.12 -8.16 48.40
C VAL A 497 5.95 -7.19 48.34
N VAL A 498 4.97 -7.56 47.55
CA VAL A 498 3.70 -6.89 47.52
C VAL A 498 2.79 -7.58 48.55
N ASN A 499 2.44 -6.89 49.63
CA ASN A 499 1.67 -7.45 50.75
C ASN A 499 0.16 -7.29 50.55
N TRP A 500 -0.59 -8.39 50.48
CA TRP A 500 -2.04 -8.39 50.32
C TRP A 500 -2.79 -7.89 51.59
N PRO A 501 -4.00 -7.29 51.51
CA PRO A 501 -4.88 -7.07 50.34
C PRO A 501 -4.70 -5.76 49.56
N PHE A 502 -4.95 -5.84 48.24
CA PHE A 502 -5.12 -4.68 47.37
C PHE A 502 -6.50 -4.73 46.68
N PRO A 503 -7.10 -3.57 46.34
CA PRO A 503 -8.35 -3.53 45.58
C PRO A 503 -8.20 -4.22 44.22
N THR A 504 -9.17 -5.05 43.85
CA THR A 504 -9.25 -5.65 42.52
C THR A 504 -9.27 -4.54 41.46
N ASP A 505 -8.55 -4.74 40.36
CA ASP A 505 -8.48 -3.80 39.22
C ASP A 505 -7.80 -2.43 39.49
N GLN A 506 -7.14 -2.22 40.64
CA GLN A 506 -6.28 -1.05 40.86
C GLN A 506 -4.80 -1.35 40.64
N TYR A 507 -4.11 -0.41 39.98
CA TYR A 507 -2.66 -0.46 39.85
C TYR A 507 -1.97 -0.01 41.13
N VAL A 508 -1.03 -0.82 41.61
CA VAL A 508 -0.16 -0.48 42.73
C VAL A 508 1.26 -0.29 42.22
N GLN A 509 1.86 0.84 42.59
CA GLN A 509 3.24 1.19 42.25
C GLN A 509 4.22 0.54 43.23
N LEU A 510 5.28 -0.08 42.72
CA LEU A 510 6.44 -0.46 43.51
C LEU A 510 7.50 0.62 43.47
N ALA A 511 8.08 0.88 44.65
CA ALA A 511 9.25 1.73 44.76
C ALA A 511 10.44 1.07 44.06
N VAL A 512 10.98 1.75 43.05
CA VAL A 512 12.15 1.28 42.32
C VAL A 512 13.41 1.71 43.07
N SER A 513 14.14 0.75 43.64
CA SER A 513 15.40 1.03 44.33
C SER A 513 16.54 1.24 43.31
N PRO A 514 17.30 2.35 43.38
CA PRO A 514 18.37 2.66 42.42
C PRO A 514 19.45 1.59 42.27
N GLY A 515 19.77 0.86 43.35
CA GLY A 515 20.75 -0.23 43.33
C GLY A 515 20.23 -1.53 42.72
N LYS A 516 18.93 -1.62 42.47
CA LYS A 516 18.27 -2.82 41.94
C LYS A 516 17.71 -2.60 40.55
N SER A 517 17.43 -1.34 40.18
CA SER A 517 16.84 -0.92 38.90
C SER A 517 17.69 -1.26 37.67
N ARG A 518 18.92 -1.75 37.85
CA ARG A 518 19.92 -1.98 36.80
C ARG A 518 20.29 -3.45 36.74
N LYS A 519 20.90 -3.84 35.62
CA LYS A 519 21.63 -5.11 35.53
C LYS A 519 22.64 -5.22 36.69
N PRO A 520 22.64 -6.33 37.45
CA PRO A 520 23.63 -6.57 38.51
C PRO A 520 25.07 -6.46 38.01
N ALA A 521 25.92 -5.74 38.75
CA ALA A 521 27.32 -5.48 38.38
C ALA A 521 28.19 -6.75 38.31
N THR A 522 27.74 -7.86 38.89
CA THR A 522 28.41 -9.16 38.87
C THR A 522 28.29 -9.90 37.53
N LEU A 523 27.54 -9.36 36.57
CA LEU A 523 27.30 -9.97 35.27
C LEU A 523 28.19 -9.33 34.19
N SER A 524 28.67 -10.14 33.24
CA SER A 524 29.55 -9.72 32.14
C SER A 524 28.91 -8.66 31.23
N ASN A 525 29.72 -7.77 30.65
CA ASN A 525 29.23 -6.75 29.72
C ASN A 525 28.66 -7.39 28.43
N GLY A 526 27.49 -6.94 27.97
CA GLY A 526 26.88 -7.35 26.69
C GLY A 526 25.71 -8.33 26.77
N GLU A 527 25.47 -8.97 27.92
CA GLU A 527 24.34 -9.90 28.08
C GLU A 527 23.07 -9.18 28.58
N GLY A 528 21.89 -9.52 28.04
CA GLY A 528 20.59 -9.05 28.57
C GLY A 528 20.31 -9.59 29.98
N TRP A 529 19.24 -9.15 30.62
CA TRP A 529 18.79 -9.64 31.94
C TRP A 529 17.26 -9.80 31.96
N VAL A 530 16.69 -10.36 33.03
CA VAL A 530 15.25 -10.63 33.13
C VAL A 530 14.69 -10.18 34.49
N LEU A 531 13.52 -9.56 34.44
CA LEU A 531 12.69 -9.30 35.61
C LEU A 531 11.70 -10.46 35.73
N PHE A 532 11.75 -11.15 36.86
CA PHE A 532 10.88 -12.26 37.19
C PHE A 532 9.75 -11.79 38.10
N VAL A 533 8.57 -12.29 37.83
CA VAL A 533 7.47 -12.26 38.79
C VAL A 533 7.26 -13.67 39.27
N SER A 534 7.39 -13.89 40.58
CA SER A 534 7.08 -15.16 41.22
C SER A 534 6.02 -14.98 42.27
N THR A 535 5.00 -15.83 42.21
CA THR A 535 4.03 -16.05 43.28
C THR A 535 4.33 -17.36 43.98
N ASP A 536 3.83 -17.55 45.21
CA ASP A 536 3.82 -18.87 45.84
C ASP A 536 2.71 -19.71 45.16
N PRO A 537 3.05 -20.81 44.45
CA PRO A 537 2.07 -21.60 43.71
C PRO A 537 0.98 -22.22 44.58
N SER A 538 1.25 -22.39 45.88
CA SER A 538 0.28 -22.95 46.83
C SER A 538 -0.87 -21.99 47.17
N GLN A 539 -0.81 -20.73 46.69
CA GLN A 539 -1.68 -19.63 47.15
C GLN A 539 -2.34 -18.83 46.02
N LEU A 540 -2.56 -19.43 44.83
CA LEU A 540 -3.36 -18.82 43.75
C LEU A 540 -4.62 -19.64 43.50
N ALA A 541 -5.77 -18.94 43.42
CA ALA A 541 -7.01 -19.56 42.99
C ALA A 541 -6.95 -19.84 41.48
N ALA A 542 -7.59 -20.93 41.03
CA ALA A 542 -7.71 -21.23 39.61
C ALA A 542 -8.38 -20.06 38.87
N GLY A 543 -7.73 -19.56 37.80
CA GLY A 543 -8.23 -18.42 37.01
C GLY A 543 -7.78 -17.02 37.47
N ALA A 544 -6.95 -16.91 38.51
CA ALA A 544 -6.33 -15.64 38.91
C ALA A 544 -5.28 -15.18 37.89
N GLY A 545 -5.29 -13.88 37.55
CA GLY A 545 -4.33 -13.26 36.63
C GLY A 545 -3.63 -12.06 37.24
N LEU A 546 -2.41 -11.77 36.76
CA LEU A 546 -1.69 -10.54 37.11
C LEU A 546 -1.37 -9.75 35.84
N VAL A 547 -1.49 -8.43 35.94
CA VAL A 547 -1.09 -7.47 34.91
C VAL A 547 0.12 -6.73 35.44
N PHE A 548 1.20 -6.66 34.67
CA PHE A 548 2.44 -5.95 35.01
C PHE A 548 2.73 -4.86 33.99
N GLU A 549 3.10 -3.69 34.47
CA GLU A 549 3.66 -2.61 33.65
C GLU A 549 5.04 -2.30 34.17
N VAL A 550 6.03 -2.34 33.28
CA VAL A 550 7.40 -1.96 33.61
C VAL A 550 7.85 -0.86 32.68
N GLU A 551 8.14 0.27 33.29
CA GLU A 551 8.76 1.42 32.63
C GLU A 551 10.26 1.32 32.86
N TYR A 552 11.03 1.32 31.78
CA TYR A 552 12.49 1.37 31.85
C TYR A 552 13.05 2.33 30.80
N VAL A 553 14.23 2.86 31.08
CA VAL A 553 15.05 3.60 30.11
C VAL A 553 16.28 2.79 29.78
N ILE A 554 16.98 3.12 28.70
CA ILE A 554 18.26 2.53 28.35
C ILE A 554 19.34 3.57 28.60
N GLU A 555 20.33 3.25 29.43
CA GLU A 555 21.43 4.17 29.71
C GLU A 555 22.57 4.03 28.69
N ASN A 556 23.30 5.12 28.51
CA ASN A 556 24.43 5.22 27.59
C ASN A 556 25.64 4.40 28.03
#